data_AF-A0A2E9T907-F1
#
_entry.id   AF-A0A2E9T907-F1
#
_cell.length_a   1.000
_cell.length_b   1.000
_cell.length_c   1.000
_cell.angle_alpha   90.00
_cell.angle_beta   90.00
_cell.angle_gamma   90.00
#
_symmetry.space_group_name_H-M   'P 1'
#
loop_
_entity.id
_entity.type
_entity.pdbx_description
1 polymer ?
#
loop_
_entity_poly.entity_id
_entity_poly.type
_entity_poly.pdbx_seq_one_letter_code
_entity_poly.pdbx_strand_id
1 'polypeptide(L)'
;KYYFGTNDEEIPFSDNLTHVSGTEDGRGIIDSHDPIIVFRNTLGYSPADMTPSSPPSKNRANDTCCDRIHIVYGDFDKNDPKQKYKRYRVSYYALPINNEDGKEDNDFYGVYKTKESWIETSETPIGNWTSTCAECYRDQLVRSHLIDMEFLLFDENGHDLYKDDEYPLPNNDNRAGLYKIKQVDMSLMFRSNKEFYKNKPKKPKFLKTLLTDRYLGDGYDDKYLRDNVVVSIHTRNIGR
;
A
#
# COMPACT_ATOMS: atom_id res chain seq x y z
N LYS A 1 3.99 16.84 29.34
CA LYS A 1 4.54 15.45 29.28
C LYS A 1 5.75 15.43 30.19
N TYR A 2 5.79 14.53 31.18
CA TYR A 2 6.98 14.33 32.02
C TYR A 2 7.88 13.31 31.34
N TYR A 3 9.14 13.66 31.13
CA TYR A 3 10.15 12.78 30.55
C TYR A 3 11.01 12.26 31.70
N PHE A 4 11.06 10.94 31.86
CA PHE A 4 11.93 10.30 32.85
C PHE A 4 13.28 9.99 32.18
N GLY A 5 14.36 10.63 32.64
CA GLY A 5 15.75 10.40 32.18
C GLY A 5 16.54 11.70 31.94
N THR A 6 17.86 11.62 32.06
CA THR A 6 18.79 12.68 31.62
C THR A 6 19.19 12.42 30.16
N ASN A 7 19.17 13.47 29.34
CA ASN A 7 19.61 13.41 27.95
C ASN A 7 21.08 13.85 27.84
N ASP A 8 21.97 13.02 28.36
CA ASP A 8 23.42 13.33 28.41
C ASP A 8 24.06 13.32 27.01
N GLU A 9 23.36 12.79 26.00
CA GLU A 9 23.81 12.72 24.61
C GLU A 9 23.20 13.80 23.71
N GLU A 10 22.49 14.78 24.28
CA GLU A 10 21.84 15.90 23.58
C GLU A 10 20.96 15.47 22.37
N ILE A 11 20.38 14.27 22.44
CA ILE A 11 19.52 13.75 21.37
C ILE A 11 18.23 14.59 21.31
N PRO A 12 17.78 15.06 20.14
CA PRO A 12 16.53 15.79 20.03
C PRO A 12 15.36 15.01 20.64
N PHE A 13 14.44 15.68 21.33
CA PHE A 13 13.28 15.03 21.99
C PHE A 13 12.18 14.58 21.02
N SER A 14 12.24 15.04 19.78
CA SER A 14 11.34 14.70 18.69
C SER A 14 12.15 14.32 17.47
N ASP A 15 11.50 13.61 16.54
CA ASP A 15 12.05 13.35 15.21
C ASP A 15 12.61 14.63 14.60
N ASN A 16 13.89 14.57 14.22
CA ASN A 16 14.64 15.68 13.64
C ASN A 16 14.89 15.50 12.14
N LEU A 17 14.31 14.47 11.51
CA LEU A 17 14.37 14.26 10.07
C LEU A 17 13.41 15.22 9.35
N THR A 18 13.85 15.78 8.23
CA THR A 18 13.03 16.67 7.41
C THR A 18 11.76 15.96 6.93
N HIS A 19 10.62 16.64 7.05
CA HIS A 19 9.37 16.15 6.49
C HIS A 19 9.28 16.54 5.01
N VAL A 20 9.11 15.56 4.13
CA VAL A 20 8.92 15.74 2.68
C VAL A 20 7.46 15.43 2.39
N SER A 21 6.72 16.41 1.88
CA SER A 21 5.33 16.19 1.48
C SER A 21 5.20 15.60 0.08
N GLY A 22 6.23 15.69 -0.75
CA GLY A 22 6.21 15.23 -2.15
C GLY A 22 5.69 16.29 -3.12
N THR A 23 5.60 17.55 -2.68
CA THR A 23 5.26 18.72 -3.52
C THR A 23 6.40 19.74 -3.60
N GLU A 24 7.51 19.50 -2.90
CA GLU A 24 8.71 20.32 -2.95
C GLU A 24 9.39 20.23 -4.32
N ASP A 25 10.17 21.26 -4.69
CA ASP A 25 10.90 21.27 -5.96
C ASP A 25 11.87 20.08 -6.05
N GLY A 26 11.86 19.38 -7.18
CA GLY A 26 12.62 18.14 -7.39
C GLY A 26 12.12 16.91 -6.62
N ARG A 27 10.95 16.97 -5.96
CA ARG A 27 10.32 15.85 -5.26
C ARG A 27 8.99 15.46 -5.91
N GLY A 28 8.54 14.24 -5.64
CA GLY A 28 7.21 13.77 -6.04
C GLY A 28 6.50 12.97 -4.95
N ILE A 29 5.31 12.46 -5.27
CA ILE A 29 4.53 11.59 -4.36
C ILE A 29 5.37 10.42 -3.82
N ILE A 30 6.30 9.90 -4.64
CA ILE A 30 7.20 8.81 -4.28
C ILE A 30 8.24 9.21 -3.21
N ASP A 31 8.43 10.49 -2.94
CA ASP A 31 9.28 10.98 -1.86
C ASP A 31 8.47 11.29 -0.59
N SER A 32 7.15 11.34 -0.68
CA SER A 32 6.29 11.78 0.41
C SER A 32 6.46 10.93 1.68
N HIS A 33 6.46 11.63 2.81
CA HIS A 33 6.44 11.09 4.16
C HIS A 33 5.02 11.02 4.73
N ASP A 34 3.99 11.32 3.91
CA ASP A 34 2.61 11.22 4.35
C ASP A 34 2.28 9.78 4.78
N PRO A 35 1.59 9.63 5.92
CA PRO A 35 1.57 8.37 6.66
C PRO A 35 0.83 7.25 5.95
N ILE A 36 -0.24 7.56 5.22
CA ILE A 36 -0.97 6.62 4.37
C ILE A 36 -1.29 7.28 3.04
N ILE A 37 -0.93 6.61 1.95
CA ILE A 37 -1.30 7.00 0.59
C ILE A 37 -1.85 5.76 -0.11
N VAL A 38 -3.06 5.84 -0.67
CA VAL A 38 -3.67 4.77 -1.47
C VAL A 38 -3.74 5.21 -2.92
N PHE A 39 -3.21 4.38 -3.81
CA PHE A 39 -3.31 4.52 -5.26
C PHE A 39 -4.35 3.53 -5.75
N ARG A 40 -5.45 4.06 -6.26
CA ARG A 40 -6.53 3.25 -6.82
C ARG A 40 -6.07 2.56 -8.11
N ASN A 41 -6.46 1.30 -8.33
CA ASN A 41 -6.25 0.58 -9.60
C ASN A 41 -4.80 0.62 -10.14
N THR A 42 -3.81 0.62 -9.25
CA THR A 42 -2.40 0.75 -9.58
C THR A 42 -1.66 -0.53 -9.20
N LEU A 43 -1.23 -1.29 -10.20
CA LEU A 43 -0.42 -2.49 -10.01
C LEU A 43 1.07 -2.16 -9.87
N GLY A 44 1.78 -3.05 -9.17
CA GLY A 44 3.22 -2.98 -9.05
C GLY A 44 3.75 -1.79 -8.26
N TYR A 45 5.04 -1.86 -7.99
CA TYR A 45 5.78 -0.81 -7.31
C TYR A 45 7.27 -0.98 -7.57
N SER A 46 7.95 0.12 -7.86
CA SER A 46 9.42 0.15 -7.91
C SER A 46 9.91 1.03 -6.76
N PRO A 47 10.88 0.56 -5.95
CA PRO A 47 11.53 1.38 -4.93
C PRO A 47 12.15 2.66 -5.52
N ALA A 48 12.25 3.71 -4.71
CA ALA A 48 12.76 5.00 -5.15
C ALA A 48 14.23 4.98 -5.58
N ASP A 49 15.03 4.06 -5.04
CA ASP A 49 16.45 3.87 -5.38
C ASP A 49 16.67 2.92 -6.58
N MET A 50 15.59 2.59 -7.30
CA MET A 50 15.64 1.75 -8.49
C MET A 50 15.14 2.49 -9.72
N THR A 51 15.64 2.10 -10.89
CA THR A 51 15.05 2.52 -12.16
C THR A 51 13.65 1.94 -12.25
N PRO A 52 12.59 2.77 -12.43
CA PRO A 52 11.24 2.27 -12.53
C PRO A 52 11.11 1.26 -13.68
N SER A 53 10.54 0.08 -13.38
CA SER A 53 10.14 -0.85 -14.43
C SER A 53 8.85 -0.37 -15.09
N SER A 54 8.57 -0.82 -16.31
CA SER A 54 7.26 -0.61 -16.93
C SER A 54 6.16 -1.12 -15.99
N PRO A 55 5.07 -0.34 -15.77
CA PRO A 55 3.95 -0.80 -14.96
C PRO A 55 3.43 -2.14 -15.47
N PRO A 56 3.19 -3.13 -14.60
CA PRO A 56 2.66 -4.42 -15.02
C PRO A 56 1.24 -4.26 -15.55
N SER A 57 0.91 -5.00 -16.60
CA SER A 57 -0.44 -5.10 -17.11
C SER A 57 -1.31 -5.98 -16.20
N LYS A 58 -2.61 -5.71 -16.21
CA LYS A 58 -3.60 -6.63 -15.65
C LYS A 58 -3.59 -7.94 -16.45
N ASN A 59 -3.92 -9.06 -15.79
CA ASN A 59 -4.13 -10.34 -16.46
C ASN A 59 -5.27 -10.24 -17.49
N ARG A 60 -6.33 -9.49 -17.15
CA ARG A 60 -7.46 -9.20 -18.05
C ARG A 60 -7.85 -7.74 -17.99
N ALA A 61 -8.34 -7.19 -19.11
CA ALA A 61 -8.76 -5.80 -19.21
C ALA A 61 -9.91 -5.44 -18.25
N ASN A 62 -10.77 -6.41 -17.93
CA ASN A 62 -11.90 -6.25 -17.01
C ASN A 62 -11.56 -6.57 -15.55
N ASP A 63 -10.32 -6.96 -15.23
CA ASP A 63 -9.94 -7.15 -13.83
C ASP A 63 -10.00 -5.81 -13.09
N THR A 64 -10.64 -5.80 -11.92
CA THR A 64 -10.79 -4.60 -11.08
C THR A 64 -9.68 -4.47 -10.04
N CYS A 65 -8.84 -5.50 -9.93
CA CYS A 65 -7.58 -5.48 -9.22
C CYS A 65 -6.59 -4.47 -9.82
N CYS A 66 -5.77 -3.82 -9.00
CA CYS A 66 -5.80 -3.77 -7.54
C CYS A 66 -5.33 -2.39 -7.09
N ASP A 67 -5.64 -2.03 -5.86
CA ASP A 67 -5.06 -0.86 -5.22
C ASP A 67 -3.63 -1.12 -4.74
N ARG A 68 -2.89 -0.04 -4.56
CA ARG A 68 -1.60 -0.02 -3.87
C ARG A 68 -1.69 0.91 -2.67
N ILE A 69 -1.08 0.54 -1.56
CA ILE A 69 -0.99 1.38 -0.36
C ILE A 69 0.46 1.59 0.05
N HIS A 70 0.80 2.82 0.44
CA HIS A 70 2.05 3.19 1.10
C HIS A 70 1.75 3.54 2.55
N ILE A 71 2.55 2.98 3.46
CA ILE A 71 2.45 3.26 4.89
C ILE A 71 3.82 3.76 5.36
N VAL A 72 3.88 5.01 5.82
CA VAL A 72 5.09 5.64 6.35
C VAL A 72 5.00 5.69 7.88
N TYR A 73 6.08 5.27 8.55
CA TYR A 73 6.18 5.29 10.00
C TYR A 73 7.61 5.59 10.46
N GLY A 74 7.74 6.18 11.65
CA GLY A 74 9.02 6.44 12.28
C GLY A 74 9.45 5.33 13.25
N ASP A 75 10.74 5.28 13.54
CA ASP A 75 11.34 4.47 14.61
C ASP A 75 12.54 5.22 15.23
N PHE A 76 13.17 4.64 16.26
CA PHE A 76 14.33 5.23 16.92
C PHE A 76 15.34 4.16 17.32
N ASP A 77 16.58 4.32 16.85
CA ASP A 77 17.73 3.52 17.27
C ASP A 77 18.80 4.42 17.90
N LYS A 78 18.94 4.33 19.23
CA LYS A 78 19.97 5.05 19.97
C LYS A 78 21.38 4.71 19.51
N ASN A 79 21.60 3.47 19.05
CA ASN A 79 22.93 2.97 18.73
C ASN A 79 23.39 3.37 17.33
N ASP A 80 22.52 3.93 16.49
CA ASP A 80 22.92 4.46 15.19
C ASP A 80 23.66 5.79 15.38
N PRO A 81 24.97 5.87 15.07
CA PRO A 81 25.75 7.07 15.29
C PRO A 81 25.49 8.17 14.26
N LYS A 82 24.91 7.83 13.09
CA LYS A 82 24.68 8.75 11.98
C LYS A 82 23.26 9.30 11.98
N GLN A 83 22.26 8.48 12.32
CA GLN A 83 20.86 8.85 12.22
C GLN A 83 20.02 8.05 13.23
N LYS A 84 19.85 8.59 14.45
CA LYS A 84 19.12 7.92 15.53
C LYS A 84 17.61 7.79 15.24
N TYR A 85 16.99 8.84 14.70
CA TYR A 85 15.60 8.77 14.23
C TYR A 85 15.52 8.09 12.87
N LYS A 86 14.58 7.16 12.73
CA LYS A 86 14.37 6.38 11.51
C LYS A 86 13.02 6.71 10.92
N ARG A 87 12.92 6.57 9.60
CA ARG A 87 11.65 6.63 8.90
C ARG A 87 11.63 5.55 7.84
N TYR A 88 10.56 4.78 7.83
CA TYR A 88 10.36 3.65 6.94
C TYR A 88 9.09 3.86 6.13
N ARG A 89 9.11 3.31 4.91
CA ARG A 89 7.92 3.12 4.10
C ARG A 89 7.75 1.64 3.84
N VAL A 90 6.52 1.14 4.01
CA VAL A 90 6.13 -0.18 3.50
C VAL A 90 5.05 0.01 2.46
N SER A 91 5.30 -0.55 1.28
CA SER A 91 4.41 -0.50 0.13
C SER A 91 3.82 -1.87 -0.10
N TYR A 92 2.49 -1.98 -0.12
CA TYR A 92 1.76 -3.20 -0.50
C TYR A 92 1.11 -2.99 -1.86
N TYR A 93 1.30 -3.94 -2.77
CA TYR A 93 0.86 -3.86 -4.17
C TYR A 93 0.63 -5.25 -4.72
N ALA A 94 -0.09 -5.32 -5.83
CA ALA A 94 -0.33 -6.56 -6.55
C ALA A 94 0.58 -6.68 -7.78
N LEU A 95 1.05 -7.90 -8.07
CA LEU A 95 1.67 -8.25 -9.35
C LEU A 95 0.93 -9.45 -9.98
N PRO A 96 0.82 -9.49 -11.32
CA PRO A 96 0.23 -10.62 -12.02
C PRO A 96 1.07 -11.89 -11.81
N ILE A 97 0.39 -13.03 -11.66
CA ILE A 97 0.99 -14.36 -11.60
C ILE A 97 0.25 -15.23 -12.61
N ASN A 98 1.00 -15.68 -13.62
CA ASN A 98 0.52 -16.66 -14.57
C ASN A 98 0.40 -18.00 -13.86
N ASN A 99 -0.72 -18.67 -14.03
CA ASN A 99 -0.90 -19.99 -13.49
C ASN A 99 -0.01 -21.03 -14.20
N GLU A 100 0.14 -22.19 -13.58
CA GLU A 100 0.94 -23.29 -14.12
C GLU A 100 0.19 -24.10 -15.20
N ASP A 101 -1.14 -23.94 -15.33
CA ASP A 101 -1.97 -24.71 -16.27
C ASP A 101 -2.04 -24.12 -17.68
N GLY A 102 -1.46 -22.92 -17.87
CA GLY A 102 -1.33 -22.24 -19.16
C GLY A 102 -2.62 -21.62 -19.69
N LYS A 103 -3.71 -21.59 -18.90
CA LYS A 103 -4.98 -20.96 -19.31
C LYS A 103 -5.08 -19.58 -18.70
N GLU A 104 -4.99 -18.52 -19.51
CA GLU A 104 -5.02 -17.13 -19.03
C GLU A 104 -6.25 -16.79 -18.16
N ASP A 105 -7.40 -17.45 -18.41
CA ASP A 105 -8.61 -17.33 -17.57
C ASP A 105 -8.39 -17.73 -16.11
N ASN A 106 -7.38 -18.55 -15.85
CA ASN A 106 -7.01 -19.01 -14.53
C ASN A 106 -5.88 -18.17 -13.90
N ASP A 107 -5.41 -17.09 -14.54
CA ASP A 107 -4.40 -16.21 -13.95
C ASP A 107 -4.95 -15.40 -12.78
N PHE A 108 -4.06 -15.10 -11.85
CA PHE A 108 -4.37 -14.43 -10.59
C PHE A 108 -3.26 -13.44 -10.24
N TYR A 109 -3.39 -12.76 -9.10
CA TYR A 109 -2.39 -11.83 -8.60
C TYR A 109 -1.74 -12.36 -7.32
N GLY A 110 -0.56 -11.85 -7.01
CA GLY A 110 0.05 -11.96 -5.69
C GLY A 110 0.04 -10.61 -4.99
N VAL A 111 -0.17 -10.60 -3.67
CA VAL A 111 0.12 -9.46 -2.80
C VAL A 111 1.61 -9.49 -2.48
N TYR A 112 2.30 -8.43 -2.83
CA TYR A 112 3.71 -8.22 -2.56
C TYR A 112 3.89 -7.06 -1.59
N LYS A 113 5.03 -7.04 -0.90
CA LYS A 113 5.44 -5.90 -0.10
C LYS A 113 6.91 -5.56 -0.30
N THR A 114 7.19 -4.26 -0.25
CA THR A 114 8.53 -3.68 -0.27
C THR A 114 8.68 -2.75 0.93
N LYS A 115 9.84 -2.79 1.59
CA LYS A 115 10.20 -1.89 2.69
C LYS A 115 11.42 -1.05 2.30
N GLU A 116 11.30 0.25 2.51
CA GLU A 116 12.35 1.24 2.31
C GLU A 116 12.63 2.01 3.60
N SER A 117 13.85 2.52 3.74
CA SER A 117 14.29 3.42 4.80
C SER A 117 14.66 4.78 4.22
N TRP A 118 14.31 5.84 4.92
CA TRP A 118 14.77 7.20 4.64
C TRP A 118 16.15 7.41 5.24
N ILE A 119 17.10 7.85 4.43
CA ILE A 119 18.47 8.15 4.84
C ILE A 119 18.71 9.64 4.65
N GLU A 120 18.89 10.37 5.75
CA GLU A 120 19.17 11.80 5.84
C GLU A 120 20.30 12.02 6.85
N THR A 121 21.51 12.14 6.32
CA THR A 121 22.74 12.31 7.10
C THR A 121 23.52 13.52 6.61
N SER A 122 24.64 13.87 7.26
CA SER A 122 25.54 14.92 6.76
C SER A 122 26.05 14.66 5.34
N GLU A 123 26.16 13.39 4.93
CA GLU A 123 26.56 12.98 3.58
C GLU A 123 25.37 13.05 2.59
N THR A 124 24.14 13.01 3.10
CA THR A 124 22.88 12.98 2.33
C THR A 124 21.86 13.98 2.89
N PRO A 125 22.16 15.29 2.89
CA PRO A 125 21.42 16.28 3.67
C PRO A 125 19.98 16.53 3.18
N ILE A 126 19.70 16.20 1.91
CA ILE A 126 18.35 16.37 1.33
C ILE A 126 17.49 15.12 1.62
N GLY A 127 18.14 14.01 2.01
CA GLY A 127 17.53 12.73 2.32
C GLY A 127 17.05 11.94 1.10
N ASN A 128 17.07 10.61 1.13
CA ASN A 128 16.49 9.76 0.09
C ASN A 128 15.97 8.43 0.65
N TRP A 129 14.95 7.86 0.00
CA TRP A 129 14.49 6.50 0.24
C TRP A 129 15.48 5.48 -0.34
N THR A 130 15.83 4.44 0.42
CA THR A 130 16.55 3.27 -0.07
C THR A 130 15.87 1.98 0.36
N SER A 131 15.92 0.98 -0.50
CA SER A 131 15.47 -0.38 -0.23
C SER A 131 16.63 -1.36 0.00
N THR A 132 17.87 -0.86 0.19
CA THR A 132 19.09 -1.66 0.42
C THR A 132 19.53 -1.74 1.88
N CYS A 133 18.74 -1.21 2.81
CA CYS A 133 19.05 -1.26 4.24
C CYS A 133 18.97 -2.69 4.81
N ALA A 134 19.55 -2.94 5.99
CA ALA A 134 19.64 -4.28 6.58
C ALA A 134 18.27 -4.93 6.86
N GLU A 135 17.30 -4.10 7.20
CA GLU A 135 15.91 -4.46 7.51
C GLU A 135 14.95 -4.25 6.33
N CYS A 136 15.46 -3.82 5.17
CA CYS A 136 14.70 -3.60 3.96
C CYS A 136 14.49 -4.91 3.19
N TYR A 137 13.43 -4.95 2.40
CA TYR A 137 13.14 -6.07 1.49
C TYR A 137 12.38 -5.55 0.27
N ARG A 138 12.55 -6.24 -0.85
CA ARG A 138 11.88 -5.93 -2.13
C ARG A 138 11.04 -7.11 -2.57
N ASP A 139 9.90 -6.83 -3.16
CA ASP A 139 9.03 -7.83 -3.82
C ASP A 139 8.81 -9.10 -2.99
N GLN A 140 8.61 -8.94 -1.67
CA GLN A 140 8.34 -10.09 -0.82
C GLN A 140 6.88 -10.52 -1.01
N LEU A 141 6.67 -11.71 -1.59
CA LEU A 141 5.35 -12.30 -1.71
C LEU A 141 4.74 -12.54 -0.32
N VAL A 142 3.59 -11.92 -0.07
CA VAL A 142 2.81 -12.08 1.16
C VAL A 142 1.81 -13.22 0.99
N ARG A 143 0.99 -13.15 -0.07
CA ARG A 143 -0.02 -14.16 -0.43
C ARG A 143 -0.25 -14.18 -1.93
N SER A 144 -0.51 -15.37 -2.48
CA SER A 144 -0.88 -15.58 -3.88
C SER A 144 -2.39 -15.83 -4.03
N HIS A 145 -2.83 -16.07 -5.27
CA HIS A 145 -4.23 -16.34 -5.61
C HIS A 145 -5.19 -15.19 -5.27
N LEU A 146 -4.67 -13.97 -5.28
CA LEU A 146 -5.45 -12.74 -5.13
C LEU A 146 -6.25 -12.50 -6.41
N ILE A 147 -7.51 -12.11 -6.25
CA ILE A 147 -8.40 -11.68 -7.32
C ILE A 147 -8.60 -10.18 -7.29
N ASP A 148 -8.70 -9.61 -6.09
CA ASP A 148 -8.88 -8.17 -5.90
C ASP A 148 -8.30 -7.73 -4.54
N MET A 149 -7.80 -6.51 -4.48
CA MET A 149 -7.29 -5.85 -3.28
C MET A 149 -7.72 -4.39 -3.31
N GLU A 150 -8.51 -4.04 -2.30
CA GLU A 150 -9.22 -2.78 -2.22
C GLU A 150 -8.99 -2.14 -0.85
N PHE A 151 -8.76 -0.82 -0.85
CA PHE A 151 -8.67 0.00 0.36
C PHE A 151 -9.66 1.16 0.28
N LEU A 152 -10.45 1.35 1.34
CA LEU A 152 -11.32 2.50 1.54
C LEU A 152 -10.80 3.33 2.71
N LEU A 153 -10.85 4.64 2.56
CA LEU A 153 -10.29 5.59 3.52
C LEU A 153 -11.43 6.39 4.14
N PHE A 154 -11.54 6.38 5.47
CA PHE A 154 -12.60 7.08 6.18
C PHE A 154 -12.06 8.12 7.17
N ASP A 155 -12.80 9.22 7.30
CA ASP A 155 -12.55 10.24 8.31
C ASP A 155 -13.06 9.84 9.71
N GLU A 156 -12.88 10.73 10.69
CA GLU A 156 -13.30 10.50 12.09
C GLU A 156 -14.82 10.25 12.27
N ASN A 157 -15.62 10.71 11.31
CA ASN A 157 -17.08 10.56 11.32
C ASN A 157 -17.54 9.39 10.44
N GLY A 158 -16.61 8.63 9.85
CA GLY A 158 -16.91 7.53 8.95
C GLY A 158 -17.32 7.97 7.53
N HIS A 159 -17.02 9.20 7.11
CA HIS A 159 -17.21 9.59 5.71
C HIS A 159 -16.07 9.07 4.85
N ASP A 160 -16.42 8.49 3.70
CA ASP A 160 -15.44 8.11 2.70
C ASP A 160 -14.68 9.35 2.20
N LEU A 161 -13.36 9.22 2.14
CA LEU A 161 -12.43 10.23 1.66
C LEU A 161 -12.20 10.14 0.14
N TYR A 162 -12.81 9.17 -0.54
CA TYR A 162 -12.90 9.15 -2.00
C TYR A 162 -13.86 10.25 -2.49
N LYS A 163 -13.34 11.26 -3.19
CA LYS A 163 -14.11 12.41 -3.69
C LYS A 163 -13.66 12.77 -5.10
N ASP A 164 -14.61 13.13 -5.96
CA ASP A 164 -14.36 13.54 -7.34
C ASP A 164 -13.47 12.52 -8.10
N ASP A 165 -13.79 11.23 -7.91
CA ASP A 165 -13.08 10.07 -8.47
C ASP A 165 -11.59 9.92 -8.04
N GLU A 166 -11.16 10.59 -6.98
CA GLU A 166 -9.80 10.49 -6.45
C GLU A 166 -9.75 10.30 -4.93
N TYR A 167 -8.76 9.53 -4.46
CA TYR A 167 -8.36 9.54 -3.05
C TYR A 167 -7.48 10.77 -2.76
N PRO A 168 -7.36 11.20 -1.49
CA PRO A 168 -6.44 12.26 -1.14
C PRO A 168 -5.00 11.84 -1.48
N LEU A 169 -4.30 12.67 -2.26
CA LEU A 169 -2.91 12.48 -2.65
C LEU A 169 -2.13 13.77 -2.37
N PRO A 170 -0.79 13.72 -2.23
CA PRO A 170 -0.02 14.92 -1.91
C PRO A 170 -0.14 16.03 -2.96
N ASN A 171 -0.41 15.66 -4.21
CA ASN A 171 -0.42 16.54 -5.37
C ASN A 171 -1.81 16.82 -5.95
N ASN A 172 -2.89 16.51 -5.22
CA ASN A 172 -4.26 16.83 -5.65
C ASN A 172 -4.99 17.73 -4.64
N ASP A 173 -6.14 18.27 -5.06
CA ASP A 173 -6.92 19.23 -4.26
C ASP A 173 -7.46 18.61 -2.96
N ASN A 174 -7.58 17.27 -2.92
CA ASN A 174 -8.03 16.51 -1.76
C ASN A 174 -6.92 16.24 -0.73
N ARG A 175 -5.68 16.73 -0.92
CA ARG A 175 -4.51 16.52 -0.04
C ARG A 175 -4.80 16.64 1.46
N ALA A 176 -5.61 17.60 1.87
CA ALA A 176 -5.96 17.80 3.28
C ALA A 176 -6.63 16.55 3.91
N GLY A 177 -7.23 15.68 3.10
CA GLY A 177 -7.77 14.38 3.51
C GLY A 177 -6.73 13.39 4.02
N LEU A 178 -5.45 13.48 3.60
CA LEU A 178 -4.38 12.59 4.05
C LEU A 178 -4.22 12.59 5.58
N TYR A 179 -4.42 13.75 6.21
CA TYR A 179 -4.32 13.91 7.67
C TYR A 179 -5.65 13.68 8.40
N LYS A 180 -6.74 13.42 7.66
CA LYS A 180 -8.06 13.13 8.21
C LYS A 180 -8.37 11.63 8.28
N ILE A 181 -7.54 10.78 7.68
CA ILE A 181 -7.73 9.32 7.67
C ILE A 181 -7.72 8.78 9.12
N LYS A 182 -8.87 8.27 9.59
CA LYS A 182 -9.02 7.62 10.91
C LYS A 182 -9.32 6.12 10.83
N GLN A 183 -9.77 5.64 9.68
CA GLN A 183 -9.99 4.23 9.43
C GLN A 183 -9.62 3.87 7.99
N VAL A 184 -9.01 2.71 7.83
CA VAL A 184 -8.80 2.06 6.53
C VAL A 184 -9.57 0.75 6.54
N ASP A 185 -10.56 0.62 5.66
CA ASP A 185 -11.19 -0.67 5.41
C ASP A 185 -10.46 -1.36 4.28
N MET A 186 -9.99 -2.57 4.55
CA MET A 186 -9.27 -3.41 3.61
C MET A 186 -10.15 -4.60 3.22
N SER A 187 -10.27 -4.84 1.93
CA SER A 187 -10.92 -6.03 1.36
C SER A 187 -9.93 -6.76 0.48
N LEU A 188 -9.62 -8.00 0.85
CA LEU A 188 -8.75 -8.90 0.08
C LEU A 188 -9.54 -10.11 -0.38
N MET A 189 -9.63 -10.27 -1.69
CA MET A 189 -10.38 -11.35 -2.29
C MET A 189 -9.45 -12.40 -2.86
N PHE A 190 -9.62 -13.63 -2.42
CA PHE A 190 -8.80 -14.76 -2.85
C PHE A 190 -9.64 -15.79 -3.58
N ARG A 191 -8.98 -16.55 -4.45
CA ARG A 191 -9.53 -17.79 -5.00
C ARG A 191 -8.83 -19.01 -4.44
N SER A 192 -9.51 -20.16 -4.50
CA SER A 192 -8.88 -21.44 -4.25
C SER A 192 -7.78 -21.71 -5.28
N ASN A 193 -6.71 -22.37 -4.85
CA ASN A 193 -5.61 -22.78 -5.72
C ASN A 193 -6.09 -23.81 -6.77
N LYS A 194 -6.91 -24.77 -6.34
CA LYS A 194 -7.48 -25.81 -7.20
C LYS A 194 -8.97 -25.61 -7.40
N GLU A 195 -9.52 -26.28 -8.40
CA GLU A 195 -10.98 -26.43 -8.56
C GLU A 195 -11.58 -26.91 -7.23
N PHE A 196 -12.46 -26.10 -6.64
CA PHE A 196 -13.14 -26.41 -5.39
C PHE A 196 -14.47 -27.10 -5.67
N TYR A 197 -15.18 -26.66 -6.70
CA TYR A 197 -16.46 -27.21 -7.10
C TYR A 197 -16.29 -28.33 -8.13
N LYS A 198 -17.09 -29.40 -8.00
CA LYS A 198 -17.08 -30.50 -8.99
C LYS A 198 -17.55 -30.04 -10.37
N ASN A 199 -18.57 -29.19 -10.40
CA ASN A 199 -19.23 -28.71 -11.61
C ASN A 199 -19.16 -27.18 -11.66
N LYS A 200 -19.09 -26.62 -12.86
CA LYS A 200 -19.29 -25.18 -13.09
C LYS A 200 -20.68 -24.75 -12.61
N PRO A 201 -20.85 -23.54 -12.08
CA PRO A 201 -22.16 -23.06 -11.68
C PRO A 201 -23.08 -22.89 -12.90
N LYS A 202 -24.38 -23.16 -12.73
CA LYS A 202 -25.38 -23.02 -13.81
C LYS A 202 -25.65 -21.56 -14.21
N LYS A 203 -25.24 -20.62 -13.38
CA LYS A 203 -25.33 -19.16 -13.58
C LYS A 203 -24.03 -18.53 -13.09
N PRO A 204 -23.54 -17.44 -13.71
CA PRO A 204 -22.36 -16.74 -13.23
C PRO A 204 -22.53 -16.30 -11.76
N LYS A 205 -21.45 -16.43 -10.99
CA LYS A 205 -21.37 -15.97 -9.60
C LYS A 205 -20.73 -14.59 -9.56
N PHE A 206 -21.42 -13.65 -8.94
CA PHE A 206 -20.93 -12.29 -8.76
C PHE A 206 -20.24 -12.16 -7.40
N LEU A 207 -19.19 -11.36 -7.34
CA LEU A 207 -18.48 -11.05 -6.11
C LEU A 207 -19.06 -9.77 -5.52
N LYS A 208 -19.09 -9.72 -4.18
CA LYS A 208 -19.39 -8.48 -3.46
C LYS A 208 -18.07 -7.88 -2.97
N THR A 209 -17.73 -6.75 -3.55
CA THR A 209 -16.64 -5.85 -3.15
C THR A 209 -17.19 -4.76 -2.22
N LEU A 210 -16.33 -3.93 -1.64
CA LEU A 210 -16.76 -2.81 -0.81
C LEU A 210 -17.32 -1.68 -1.66
N LEU A 211 -16.72 -1.40 -2.82
CA LEU A 211 -17.24 -0.44 -3.79
C LEU A 211 -18.03 -1.13 -4.92
N THR A 212 -19.12 -0.50 -5.33
CA THR A 212 -20.03 -1.04 -6.37
C THR A 212 -19.45 -0.99 -7.78
N ASP A 213 -18.48 -0.12 -8.03
CA ASP A 213 -17.84 0.07 -9.34
C ASP A 213 -16.69 -0.92 -9.59
N ARG A 214 -16.21 -1.63 -8.56
CA ARG A 214 -15.20 -2.70 -8.68
C ARG A 214 -15.72 -4.03 -9.19
N TYR A 215 -17.01 -4.14 -9.52
CA TYR A 215 -17.49 -5.36 -10.15
C TYR A 215 -18.64 -5.09 -11.12
N LEU A 216 -18.29 -4.68 -12.33
CA LEU A 216 -19.22 -4.44 -13.45
C LEU A 216 -19.24 -5.59 -14.49
N GLY A 217 -18.60 -6.72 -14.19
CA GLY A 217 -18.37 -7.82 -15.14
C GLY A 217 -19.48 -8.88 -15.22
N ASP A 218 -19.27 -9.86 -16.09
CA ASP A 218 -20.21 -10.94 -16.43
C ASP A 218 -20.38 -12.03 -15.36
N GLY A 219 -19.73 -11.90 -14.20
CA GLY A 219 -19.67 -12.93 -13.17
C GLY A 219 -18.68 -14.05 -13.51
N TYR A 220 -18.35 -14.89 -12.53
CA TYR A 220 -17.47 -16.05 -12.71
C TYR A 220 -18.28 -17.33 -12.89
N ASP A 221 -17.94 -18.11 -13.92
CA ASP A 221 -18.59 -19.39 -14.23
C ASP A 221 -17.64 -20.59 -14.08
N ASP A 222 -16.51 -20.41 -13.40
CA ASP A 222 -15.52 -21.46 -13.16
C ASP A 222 -15.78 -22.27 -11.87
N LYS A 223 -14.88 -23.19 -11.59
CA LYS A 223 -14.95 -24.11 -10.44
C LYS A 223 -14.13 -23.65 -9.24
N TYR A 224 -13.56 -22.45 -9.25
CA TYR A 224 -12.77 -21.95 -8.14
C TYR A 224 -13.67 -21.30 -7.09
N LEU A 225 -13.44 -21.66 -5.82
CA LEU A 225 -14.06 -20.94 -4.71
C LEU A 225 -13.39 -19.58 -4.61
N ARG A 226 -14.19 -18.54 -4.37
CA ARG A 226 -13.69 -17.21 -4.06
C ARG A 226 -14.23 -16.79 -2.71
N ASP A 227 -13.37 -16.22 -1.90
CA ASP A 227 -13.71 -15.76 -0.56
C ASP A 227 -13.09 -14.38 -0.32
N ASN A 228 -13.74 -13.59 0.53
CA ASN A 228 -13.34 -12.22 0.81
C ASN A 228 -13.02 -12.05 2.30
N VAL A 229 -11.83 -11.51 2.57
CA VAL A 229 -11.42 -11.10 3.92
C VAL A 229 -11.54 -9.59 4.02
N VAL A 230 -12.49 -9.14 4.84
CA VAL A 230 -12.72 -7.72 5.11
C VAL A 230 -12.27 -7.39 6.52
N VAL A 231 -11.46 -6.34 6.66
CA VAL A 231 -10.92 -5.87 7.94
C VAL A 231 -11.01 -4.36 8.00
N SER A 232 -11.54 -3.83 9.10
CA SER A 232 -11.50 -2.39 9.41
C SER A 232 -10.34 -2.10 10.36
N ILE A 233 -9.43 -1.21 9.95
CA ILE A 233 -8.22 -0.86 10.71
C ILE A 233 -8.31 0.60 11.13
N HIS A 234 -8.38 0.84 12.45
CA HIS A 234 -8.35 2.20 12.99
C HIS A 234 -6.91 2.76 13.03
N THR A 235 -6.68 3.92 12.44
CA THR A 235 -5.36 4.55 12.29
C THR A 235 -5.08 5.56 13.41
N ARG A 236 -4.96 5.06 14.65
CA ARG A 236 -4.83 5.93 15.87
C ARG A 236 -3.64 6.88 15.86
N ASN A 237 -2.59 6.54 15.13
CA ASN A 237 -1.32 7.27 15.12
C ASN A 237 -1.16 8.18 13.89
N ILE A 238 -2.22 8.36 13.10
CA ILE A 238 -2.21 9.16 11.85
C ILE A 238 -2.98 10.47 12.07
N GLY A 239 -2.33 11.60 11.75
CA GLY A 239 -2.91 12.94 11.84
C GLY A 239 -3.04 13.43 13.28
N ARG A 240 -1.92 13.90 13.84
CA ARG A 240 -1.87 14.65 15.10
C ARG A 240 -1.68 16.14 14.82
#